data_AF-A0A1Q8EB66-F1
#
_entry.id   AF-A0A1Q8EB66-F1
#
_cell.length_a   1.000
_cell.length_b   1.000
_cell.length_c   1.000
_cell.angle_alpha   90.00
_cell.angle_beta   90.00
_cell.angle_gamma   90.00
#
_symmetry.space_group_name_H-M   'P 1'
#
loop_
_entity.id
_entity.type
_entity.pdbx_description
1 polymer ?
#
loop_
_entity_poly.entity_id
_entity_poly.type
_entity_poly.pdbx_seq_one_letter_code
_entity_poly.pdbx_strand_id
1 'polypeptide(L)' 'MARLYDVQQLLKRFGIIVYMGNRLYDIELMQIELHGLYQAGVIDRLEYMEAEMVLRREHRLESEYQKKKES' A
#
# COMPACT_ATOMS: atom_id res chain seq x y z
N MET A 1 2.76 -2.51 12.26
CA MET A 1 3.07 -2.97 10.88
C MET A 1 4.43 -2.44 10.43
N ALA A 2 5.26 -3.17 9.67
CA ALA A 2 6.67 -2.77 9.44
C ALA A 2 7.12 -2.71 7.97
N ARG A 3 6.58 -3.52 7.06
CA ARG A 3 7.01 -3.61 5.66
C ARG A 3 5.82 -3.68 4.71
N LEU A 4 6.08 -3.42 3.42
CA LEU A 4 5.05 -3.53 2.36
C LEU A 4 4.34 -4.89 2.37
N TYR A 5 5.09 -5.97 2.66
CA TYR A 5 4.55 -7.31 2.77
C TYR A 5 3.45 -7.41 3.83
N ASP A 6 3.58 -6.73 4.96
CA ASP A 6 2.57 -6.78 6.01
C ASP A 6 1.26 -6.12 5.54
N VAL A 7 1.36 -5.02 4.78
CA VAL A 7 0.19 -4.38 4.14
C VAL A 7 -0.47 -5.33 3.15
N GLN A 8 0.33 -6.05 2.34
CA GLN A 8 -0.21 -7.06 1.42
C GLN A 8 -0.94 -8.18 2.17
N GLN A 9 -0.41 -8.62 3.32
CA GLN A 9 -1.05 -9.63 4.15
C GLN A 9 -2.34 -9.10 4.80
N LEU A 10 -2.39 -7.82 5.19
CA LEU A 10 -3.61 -7.16 5.64
C LEU A 10 -4.68 -7.20 4.55
N LEU A 11 -4.37 -6.72 3.34
CA LEU A 11 -5.31 -6.69 2.21
C LEU A 11 -5.80 -8.09 1.81
N LYS A 12 -4.91 -9.09 1.85
CA LYS A 12 -5.27 -10.50 1.59
C LYS A 12 -6.31 -11.07 2.55
N ARG A 13 -6.39 -10.60 3.80
CA ARG A 13 -7.46 -11.01 4.74
C ARG A 13 -8.85 -10.67 4.22
N PHE A 14 -8.95 -9.68 3.34
CA PHE A 14 -10.18 -9.24 2.69
C PHE A 14 -10.31 -9.73 1.24
N GLY A 15 -9.45 -10.66 0.80
CA GLY A 15 -9.45 -11.18 -0.57
C GLY A 15 -8.85 -10.23 -1.61
N ILE A 16 -8.21 -9.15 -1.18
CA ILE A 16 -7.62 -8.15 -2.08
C ILE A 16 -6.17 -8.54 -2.38
N ILE A 17 -5.89 -8.78 -3.67
CA ILE A 17 -4.55 -9.08 -4.19
C ILE A 17 -4.26 -8.10 -5.33
N VAL A 18 -3.25 -7.24 -5.13
CA VAL A 18 -2.85 -6.23 -6.11
C VAL A 18 -1.61 -6.70 -6.86
N TYR A 19 -1.68 -6.69 -8.20
CA TYR A 19 -0.54 -6.94 -9.08
C TYR A 19 -0.80 -6.39 -10.49
N MET A 20 -0.10 -5.31 -10.84
CA MET A 20 -0.17 -4.62 -12.13
C MET A 20 1.15 -4.68 -12.92
N GLY A 21 2.18 -5.36 -12.38
CA GLY A 21 3.49 -5.46 -13.01
C GLY A 21 4.35 -4.20 -12.91
N ASN A 22 3.84 -3.14 -12.27
CA ASN A 22 4.61 -1.95 -11.88
C ASN A 22 4.43 -1.71 -10.38
N ARG A 23 5.55 -1.72 -9.65
CA ARG A 23 5.57 -1.62 -8.19
C ARG A 23 4.99 -0.30 -7.68
N LEU A 24 5.21 0.82 -8.38
CA LEU A 24 4.67 2.12 -7.97
C LEU A 24 3.14 2.11 -8.05
N TYR A 25 2.61 1.62 -9.17
CA TYR A 25 1.17 1.51 -9.36
C TYR A 25 0.56 0.52 -8.37
N ASP A 26 1.23 -0.61 -8.08
CA ASP A 26 0.77 -1.54 -7.06
C ASP A 26 0.62 -0.86 -5.70
N ILE A 27 1.58 -0.01 -5.32
CA ILE A 27 1.53 0.75 -4.07
C ILE A 27 0.36 1.74 -4.07
N GLU A 28 0.13 2.45 -5.16
CA GLU A 28 -0.98 3.40 -5.30
C GLU A 28 -2.35 2.70 -5.24
N LEU A 29 -2.49 1.55 -5.90
CA LEU A 29 -3.72 0.77 -5.84
C LEU A 29 -3.94 0.20 -4.43
N MET A 30 -2.89 -0.29 -3.77
CA MET A 30 -2.98 -0.70 -2.36
C MET A 30 -3.43 0.44 -1.43
N GLN A 31 -3.05 1.69 -1.70
CA GLN A 31 -3.53 2.86 -0.92
C GLN A 31 -5.03 3.09 -1.12
N ILE A 32 -5.52 2.96 -2.36
CA ILE A 32 -6.96 3.07 -2.69
C ILE A 32 -7.75 1.98 -1.96
N GLU A 33 -7.32 0.74 -2.07
CA GLU A 33 -7.99 -0.41 -1.43
C GLU A 33 -7.99 -0.27 0.10
N LEU A 34 -6.86 0.10 0.70
CA LEU A 34 -6.74 0.34 2.14
C LEU A 34 -7.71 1.45 2.61
N HIS A 35 -7.84 2.54 1.83
CA HIS A 35 -8.79 3.61 2.14
C HIS A 35 -10.25 3.11 2.06
N GLY A 36 -10.58 2.28 1.06
CA GLY A 36 -11.88 1.64 0.93
C GLY A 36 -12.23 0.79 2.15
N LEU A 37 -11.29 -0.03 2.64
CA LEU A 37 -11.49 -0.83 3.86
C LEU A 37 -11.76 0.04 5.09
N TYR A 38 -11.03 1.15 5.24
CA TYR A 38 -11.24 2.07 6.36
C TYR A 38 -12.61 2.77 6.26
N GLN A 39 -13.01 3.24 5.08
CA GLN A 39 -14.32 3.85 4.85
C GLN A 39 -15.48 2.88 5.11
N ALA A 40 -15.30 1.61 4.76
CA ALA A 40 -16.28 0.55 5.04
C ALA A 40 -16.35 0.19 6.54
N GLY A 41 -15.45 0.71 7.38
CA GLY A 41 -15.41 0.43 8.82
C GLY A 41 -14.95 -0.99 9.16
N VAL A 42 -14.29 -1.69 8.24
CA VAL A 42 -13.86 -3.09 8.43
C VAL A 42 -12.44 -3.22 8.98
N ILE A 43 -11.71 -2.11 9.08
CA ILE A 43 -10.43 -1.97 9.79
C ILE A 43 -10.50 -0.75 10.72
N ASP A 44 -9.77 -0.79 11.83
CA ASP A 44 -9.73 0.32 12.76
C ASP A 44 -8.74 1.42 12.32
N ARG A 45 -8.80 2.57 13.02
CA ARG A 45 -7.96 3.72 12.71
C ARG A 45 -6.46 3.44 12.91
N LEU A 46 -6.09 2.65 13.92
CA LEU A 46 -4.68 2.35 14.19
C LEU A 46 -4.11 1.47 13.08
N GLU A 47 -4.83 0.41 12.71
CA GLU A 47 -4.47 -0.50 11.62
C GLU A 47 -4.35 0.26 10.28
N TYR A 48 -5.30 1.16 10.00
CA TYR A 48 -5.24 2.05 8.84
C TYR A 48 -4.00 2.95 8.86
N MET A 49 -3.75 3.66 9.95
CA MET A 49 -2.63 4.61 10.06
C MET A 49 -1.27 3.89 9.93
N GLU A 50 -1.12 2.73 10.55
CA GLU A 50 0.11 1.93 10.42
C GLU A 50 0.35 1.48 8.98
N ALA A 51 -0.70 1.01 8.30
CA ALA A 51 -0.63 0.60 6.89
C ALA A 51 -0.30 1.77 5.96
N GLU A 52 -0.96 2.90 6.17
CA GLU A 52 -0.78 4.10 5.36
C GLU A 52 0.66 4.64 5.46
N MET A 53 1.24 4.66 6.67
CA MET A 53 2.64 5.08 6.86
C MET A 53 3.62 4.20 6.08
N VAL A 54 3.42 2.89 6.08
CA VAL A 54 4.25 1.96 5.31
C VAL A 54 4.11 2.24 3.80
N LEU A 55 2.88 2.35 3.29
CA LEU A 55 2.65 2.62 1.87
C LEU A 55 3.23 3.97 1.42
N ARG A 56 3.08 5.02 2.22
CA ARG A 56 3.66 6.35 1.92
C ARG A 56 5.18 6.33 1.86
N ARG A 57 5.83 5.57 2.75
CA ARG A 57 7.30 5.40 2.72
C ARG A 57 7.74 4.66 1.47
N GLU A 58 7.09 3.54 1.15
CA GLU A 58 7.44 2.71 0.00
C GLU A 58 7.18 3.43 -1.33
N HIS A 59 6.07 4.18 -1.43
CA HIS A 59 5.76 5.02 -2.60
C HIS A 59 6.88 6.02 -2.87
N ARG A 60 7.35 6.72 -1.84
CA ARG A 60 8.45 7.69 -1.98
C ARG A 60 9.73 7.03 -2.49
N LEU A 61 10.13 5.91 -1.88
CA LEU A 61 11.33 5.18 -2.27
C LEU A 61 11.26 4.68 -3.71
N GLU A 62 10.10 4.14 -4.11
CA GLU A 62 9.89 3.65 -5.47
C GLU A 62 9.85 4.78 -6.49
N SER A 63 9.18 5.89 -6.18
CA SER A 63 9.14 7.08 -7.05
C SER A 63 10.54 7.67 -7.27
N GLU A 64 11.35 7.77 -6.22
CA GLU A 64 12.75 8.21 -6.33
C GLU A 64 13.59 7.24 -7.16
N TYR A 65 13.37 5.94 -7.01
CA TYR A 65 14.06 4.91 -7.78
C TYR A 65 13.72 4.99 -9.28
N GLN A 66 12.44 5.13 -9.63
CA GLN A 66 12.00 5.23 -11.03
C GLN A 66 12.54 6.50 -11.70
N LYS A 67 12.50 7.65 -11.01
CA LYS A 67 13.09 8.90 -11.52
C LYS A 67 14.58 8.78 -11.82
N LYS A 68 15.34 8.07 -10.96
CA LYS A 68 16.77 7.81 -11.19
C LYS A 68 17.04 6.90 -12.37
N LYS A 69 16.13 5.97 -12.69
CA LYS A 69 16.26 5.04 -13.81
C LYS A 69 15.98 5.71 -15.17
N GLU A 70 15.15 6.75 -15.18
CA GLU A 70 14.77 7.51 -16.36
C GLU A 70 15.77 8.64 -16.71
N SER A 71 16.70 8.96 -15.80
CA SER A 71 17.76 9.95 -15.99
C SER A 71 19.02 9.33 -16.58
#